data_AF-A0AAE0E379-F1
#
_entry.id   AF-A0AAE0E379-F1
#
_cell.length_a   1.000
_cell.length_b   1.000
_cell.length_c   1.000
_cell.angle_alpha   90.00
_cell.angle_beta   90.00
_cell.angle_gamma   90.00
#
_symmetry.space_group_name_H-M   'P 1'
#
loop_
_entity.id
_entity.type
_entity.pdbx_description
1 polymer ?
#
loop_
_entity_poly.entity_id
_entity_poly.type
_entity_poly.pdbx_seq_one_letter_code
_entity_poly.pdbx_strand_id
1 'polypeptide(L)'
;MKDFMFCFADSFKAINDEGMPMYQRPFMKGKLYIHFTVEFPDSLTPDQVKALEAVLPPKPMTEMTDMELDECEETTLHDVNIEEEMRRKQHAQAQEPYDEDDDMHGGGPQRVQCAQQ
;
A
#
# COMPACT_ATOMS: atom_id res chain seq x y z
N MET A 1 -26.61 -10.81 5.94
CA MET A 1 -27.04 -9.43 5.60
C MET A 1 -26.21 -8.35 6.28
N LYS A 2 -25.51 -8.66 7.40
CA LYS A 2 -24.51 -7.75 8.01
C LYS A 2 -23.19 -7.67 7.22
N ASP A 3 -22.84 -8.72 6.47
CA ASP A 3 -21.60 -8.78 5.67
C ASP A 3 -21.60 -7.87 4.43
N PHE A 4 -22.77 -7.35 4.04
CA PHE A 4 -22.88 -6.37 2.95
C PHE A 4 -22.56 -4.94 3.39
N MET A 5 -22.59 -4.65 4.69
CA MET A 5 -22.47 -3.28 5.21
C MET A 5 -21.01 -2.80 5.31
N PHE A 6 -20.04 -3.70 5.19
CA PHE A 6 -18.62 -3.35 5.09
C PHE A 6 -18.04 -3.94 3.81
N CYS A 7 -18.47 -3.43 2.65
CA CYS A 7 -17.60 -3.50 1.47
C CYS A 7 -16.43 -2.56 1.75
N PHE A 8 -15.31 -3.14 2.18
CA PHE A 8 -14.04 -2.45 2.15
C PHE A 8 -13.69 -2.14 0.70
N ALA A 9 -13.03 -0.99 0.47
CA ALA A 9 -12.47 -0.66 -0.82
C ALA A 9 -11.57 -1.81 -1.31
N ASP A 10 -11.59 -2.07 -2.62
CA ASP A 10 -10.85 -3.14 -3.29
C ASP A 10 -11.19 -4.56 -2.82
N SER A 11 -12.44 -4.79 -2.42
CA SER A 11 -12.91 -6.13 -2.05
C SER A 11 -13.36 -6.94 -3.27
N PHE A 12 -13.06 -8.25 -3.25
CA PHE A 12 -13.47 -9.20 -4.27
C PHE A 12 -14.51 -10.17 -3.72
N LYS A 13 -15.58 -10.41 -4.47
CA LYS A 13 -16.54 -11.49 -4.21
C LYS A 13 -16.63 -12.40 -5.42
N ALA A 14 -16.94 -13.67 -5.19
CA ALA A 14 -17.11 -14.65 -6.26
C ALA A 14 -18.48 -15.31 -6.15
N ILE A 15 -19.15 -15.46 -7.29
CA ILE A 15 -20.37 -16.25 -7.43
C ILE A 15 -19.98 -17.53 -8.18
N ASN A 16 -20.19 -18.68 -7.55
CA ASN A 16 -19.91 -19.97 -8.16
C ASN A 16 -20.95 -20.26 -9.25
N ASP A 17 -20.53 -21.00 -10.28
CA ASP A 17 -21.39 -21.49 -11.37
C ASP A 17 -22.07 -20.41 -12.23
N GLU A 18 -21.66 -19.15 -12.12
CA GLU A 18 -22.12 -18.03 -12.98
C GLU A 18 -21.05 -17.58 -13.99
N GLY A 19 -19.92 -18.28 -14.04
CA GLY A 19 -18.88 -18.06 -15.05
C GLY A 19 -19.15 -18.78 -16.37
N MET A 20 -18.20 -18.67 -17.29
CA MET A 20 -18.28 -19.36 -18.58
C MET A 20 -18.23 -20.89 -18.42
N PRO A 21 -18.87 -21.67 -19.30
CA PRO A 21 -18.76 -23.13 -19.30
C PRO A 21 -17.31 -23.59 -19.43
N MET A 22 -16.92 -24.61 -18.67
CA MET A 22 -15.58 -25.18 -18.76
C MET A 22 -15.42 -25.95 -20.07
N TYR A 23 -14.26 -25.80 -20.70
CA TYR A 23 -13.91 -26.54 -21.92
C TYR A 23 -14.04 -28.06 -21.66
N GLN A 24 -14.73 -28.77 -22.57
CA GLN A 24 -15.08 -30.19 -22.47
C GLN A 24 -16.10 -30.59 -21.38
N ARG A 25 -16.59 -29.64 -20.57
CA ARG A 25 -17.61 -29.88 -19.54
C ARG A 25 -18.70 -28.80 -19.58
N PRO A 26 -19.59 -28.82 -20.59
CA PRO A 26 -20.58 -27.77 -20.82
C PRO A 26 -21.61 -27.61 -19.69
N PHE A 27 -21.75 -28.61 -18.82
CA PHE A 27 -22.62 -28.57 -17.64
C PHE A 27 -21.94 -27.96 -16.40
N MET A 28 -20.62 -27.73 -16.43
CA MET A 28 -19.88 -27.07 -15.35
C MET A 28 -19.58 -25.63 -15.77
N LYS A 29 -20.03 -24.67 -14.97
CA LYS A 29 -19.76 -23.25 -15.18
C LYS A 29 -18.64 -22.79 -14.25
N GLY A 30 -17.86 -21.80 -14.70
CA GLY A 30 -16.81 -21.17 -13.90
C GLY A 30 -17.36 -20.27 -12.79
N LYS A 31 -16.50 -19.46 -12.18
CA LYS A 31 -16.90 -18.45 -11.18
C LYS A 31 -16.97 -17.07 -11.84
N LEU A 32 -17.95 -16.26 -11.43
CA LEU A 32 -18.01 -14.83 -11.72
C LEU A 32 -17.33 -14.08 -10.57
N TYR A 33 -16.28 -13.31 -10.85
CA TYR A 33 -15.63 -12.45 -9.87
C TYR A 33 -16.15 -11.02 -10.00
N ILE A 34 -16.46 -10.40 -8.87
CA ILE A 34 -16.92 -9.03 -8.74
C ILE A 34 -15.87 -8.27 -7.94
N HIS A 35 -15.33 -7.22 -8.55
CA HIS A 35 -14.42 -6.28 -7.90
C HIS A 35 -15.23 -5.04 -7.47
N PHE A 36 -15.23 -4.74 -6.18
CA PHE A 36 -15.93 -3.58 -5.63
C PHE A 36 -14.96 -2.41 -5.46
N THR A 37 -15.15 -1.38 -6.28
CA THR A 37 -14.52 -0.08 -6.12
C THR A 37 -15.45 0.82 -5.32
N VAL A 38 -14.95 1.42 -4.24
CA VAL A 38 -15.72 2.34 -3.40
C VAL A 38 -15.25 3.76 -3.70
N GLU A 39 -16.13 4.58 -4.26
CA GLU A 39 -15.89 6.01 -4.45
C GLU A 39 -16.30 6.75 -3.19
N PHE A 40 -15.33 7.40 -2.53
CA PHE A 40 -15.60 8.26 -1.38
C PHE A 40 -15.95 9.68 -1.85
N PRO A 41 -16.85 10.38 -1.14
CA PRO A 41 -17.12 11.78 -1.45
C PRO A 41 -15.90 12.65 -1.10
N ASP A 42 -15.69 13.73 -1.87
CA ASP A 42 -14.56 14.66 -1.67
C ASP A 42 -14.63 15.39 -0.31
N SER A 43 -15.85 15.61 0.22
CA SER A 43 -16.05 16.25 1.51
C SER A 43 -17.35 15.80 2.16
N LEU A 44 -17.40 15.93 3.49
CA LEU A 44 -18.58 15.65 4.31
C LEU A 44 -18.94 16.90 5.10
N THR A 45 -20.24 17.17 5.22
CA THR A 45 -20.71 18.26 6.09
C THR A 45 -20.63 17.85 7.57
N PRO A 46 -20.53 18.80 8.51
CA PRO A 46 -20.48 18.48 9.94
C PRO A 46 -21.68 17.65 10.43
N ASP A 47 -22.85 17.85 9.84
CA ASP A 47 -24.07 17.10 10.19
C ASP A 47 -24.01 15.66 9.67
N GLN A 48 -23.45 15.44 8.47
CA GLN A 48 -23.20 14.10 7.94
C GLN A 48 -22.17 13.34 8.77
N VAL A 49 -21.11 14.02 9.23
CA VAL A 49 -20.11 13.41 10.13
C VAL A 49 -20.75 12.96 11.43
N LYS A 50 -21.58 13.80 12.06
CA LYS A 50 -22.31 13.41 13.28
C LYS A 50 -23.26 12.22 13.05
N ALA A 51 -23.93 12.19 11.91
CA ALA A 51 -24.80 11.07 11.55
C ALA A 51 -24.00 9.77 11.36
N LEU A 52 -22.79 9.85 10.78
CA LEU A 52 -21.88 8.71 10.62
C LEU A 52 -21.38 8.19 11.97
N GLU A 53 -21.05 9.07 12.92
CA GLU A 53 -20.63 8.67 14.27
C GLU A 53 -21.71 7.88 15.03
N ALA A 54 -22.98 8.11 14.73
CA ALA A 54 -24.09 7.37 15.34
C ALA A 54 -24.31 5.96 14.76
N VAL A 55 -23.84 5.70 13.54
CA VAL A 55 -24.06 4.42 12.83
C VAL A 55 -22.80 3.56 12.69
N LEU A 56 -21.62 4.18 12.71
CA LEU A 56 -20.34 3.48 12.66
C LEU A 56 -20.01 2.87 14.02
N PRO A 57 -19.24 1.76 14.05
CA PRO A 57 -18.70 1.23 15.29
C PRO A 57 -17.95 2.32 16.08
N PRO A 58 -18.00 2.30 17.43
CA PRO A 58 -17.33 3.30 18.25
C PRO A 58 -15.86 3.40 17.87
N LYS A 59 -15.36 4.64 17.75
CA LYS A 59 -13.96 4.91 17.45
C LYS A 59 -13.09 4.12 18.45
N PRO A 60 -12.07 3.38 17.99
CA PRO A 60 -11.12 2.75 18.90
C PRO A 60 -10.51 3.86 19.76
N MET A 61 -10.60 3.70 21.08
CA MET A 61 -9.95 4.63 22.00
C MET A 61 -8.45 4.43 21.84
N THR A 62 -7.79 5.38 21.18
CA THR A 62 -6.34 5.50 21.30
C THR A 62 -6.09 6.07 22.68
N GLU A 63 -5.98 5.19 23.68
CA GLU A 63 -5.47 5.57 25.00
C GLU A 63 -3.98 5.84 24.86
N MET A 64 -3.63 7.06 24.44
CA MET A 64 -2.26 7.54 24.53
C MET A 64 -1.99 7.86 26.01
N THR A 65 -0.89 7.33 26.54
CA THR A 65 -0.42 7.66 27.88
C THR A 65 0.13 9.09 27.90
N ASP A 66 0.14 9.73 29.07
CA ASP A 66 0.63 11.12 29.24
C ASP A 66 2.09 11.28 28.79
N MET A 67 2.90 10.22 28.88
CA MET A 67 4.27 10.18 28.36
C MET A 67 4.34 10.17 26.82
N GLU A 68 3.39 9.54 26.14
CA GLU A 68 3.34 9.48 24.68
C GLU A 68 2.81 10.80 24.07
N LEU A 69 2.02 11.56 24.84
CA LEU A 69 1.54 12.88 24.42
C LEU A 69 2.65 13.94 24.45
N ASP A 70 3.56 13.88 25.43
CA ASP A 70 4.72 14.80 25.54
C ASP A 70 5.74 14.59 24.39
N GLU A 71 5.77 13.39 23.79
CA GLU A 71 6.60 13.06 22.62
C GLU A 71 5.83 13.19 21.28
N CYS A 72 4.56 13.63 21.31
CA CYS A 72 3.72 13.68 20.12
C CYS A 72 3.97 14.97 19.32
N GLU A 73 4.53 14.86 18.11
CA GLU A 73 4.69 15.98 17.19
C GLU A 73 3.41 16.21 16.36
N GLU A 74 2.89 17.44 16.35
CA GLU A 74 1.78 17.83 15.48
C GLU A 74 2.23 17.77 14.01
N THR A 75 1.68 16.81 13.26
CA THR A 75 1.93 16.66 11.82
C THR A 75 0.66 16.89 11.04
N THR A 76 0.78 17.58 9.91
CA THR A 76 -0.33 17.75 8.96
C THR A 76 -0.29 16.66 7.89
N LEU A 77 -1.45 16.08 7.59
CA LEU A 77 -1.57 15.11 6.50
C LEU A 77 -1.55 15.86 5.17
N HIS A 78 -0.69 15.42 4.26
CA HIS A 78 -0.63 15.93 2.89
C HIS A 78 -1.13 14.86 1.93
N ASP A 79 -1.90 15.27 0.94
CA ASP A 79 -2.30 14.38 -0.14
C ASP A 79 -1.07 13.99 -0.96
N VAL A 80 -0.81 12.68 -1.04
CA VAL A 80 0.32 12.13 -1.78
C VAL A 80 -0.19 11.33 -2.98
N ASN A 81 0.29 11.66 -4.17
CA ASN A 81 0.12 10.79 -5.33
C ASN A 81 1.12 9.62 -5.24
N ILE A 82 0.62 8.47 -4.80
CA ILE A 82 1.43 7.26 -4.55
C ILE A 82 2.10 6.76 -5.84
N GLU A 83 1.45 6.89 -7.00
CA GLU A 83 2.05 6.46 -8.27
C GLU A 83 3.26 7.30 -8.65
N GLU A 84 3.16 8.62 -8.46
CA GLU A 84 4.27 9.54 -8.73
C GLU A 84 5.44 9.30 -7.77
N GLU A 85 5.14 9.10 -6.49
CA GLU A 85 6.15 8.77 -5.47
C GLU A 85 6.86 7.44 -5.75
N MET A 86 6.12 6.40 -6.16
CA MET A 86 6.70 5.12 -6.53
C MET A 86 7.61 5.23 -7.76
N ARG A 87 7.22 6.04 -8.75
CA ARG A 87 8.05 6.32 -9.93
C ARG A 87 9.32 7.10 -9.58
N ARG A 88 9.23 8.09 -8.69
CA ARG A 88 10.39 8.85 -8.17
C ARG A 88 11.35 7.92 -7.43
N LYS A 89 10.84 7.05 -6.55
CA LYS A 89 11.66 6.06 -5.83
C LYS A 89 12.39 5.08 -6.75
N GLN A 90 11.74 4.60 -7.81
CA GLN A 90 12.40 3.74 -8.80
C GLN A 90 13.51 4.47 -9.56
N HIS A 91 13.29 5.75 -9.93
CA HIS A 91 14.35 6.55 -10.56
C HIS A 91 15.53 6.82 -9.61
N ALA A 92 15.26 7.05 -8.31
CA ALA A 92 16.29 7.25 -7.31
C ALA A 92 17.12 5.97 -7.08
N GLN A 93 16.48 4.79 -7.02
CA GLN A 93 17.20 3.50 -6.93
C GLN A 93 18.04 3.20 -8.17
N ALA A 94 17.59 3.61 -9.36
CA ALA A 94 18.37 3.48 -10.59
C ALA A 94 19.53 4.49 -10.70
N GLN A 95 19.59 5.50 -9.82
CA GLN A 95 20.63 6.52 -9.77
C GLN A 95 21.57 6.38 -8.56
N GLU A 96 21.47 5.31 -7.76
CA GLU A 96 22.48 4.99 -6.75
C GLU A 96 23.86 4.87 -7.43
N PRO A 97 24.82 5.78 -7.17
CA PRO A 97 26.07 5.88 -7.92
C PRO A 97 27.15 4.91 -7.41
N TYR A 98 26.75 3.84 -6.72
CA TYR A 98 27.65 2.86 -6.09
C TYR A 98 27.65 1.50 -6.81
N ASP A 99 27.50 1.51 -8.13
CA ASP A 99 27.68 0.34 -9.00
C ASP A 99 28.81 0.59 -10.02
N GLU A 100 29.88 1.26 -9.59
CA GLU A 100 31.18 1.17 -10.26
C GLU A 100 32.17 0.49 -9.31
N ASP A 101 32.63 -0.69 -9.76
CA ASP A 101 33.89 -1.36 -9.39
C ASP A 101 33.82 -2.58 -8.46
N ASP A 102 33.08 -3.62 -8.88
CA ASP A 102 33.42 -5.01 -8.48
C ASP A 102 33.34 -5.99 -9.67
N ASP A 103 34.01 -5.65 -10.77
CA ASP A 103 34.40 -6.63 -11.79
C ASP A 103 35.91 -6.90 -11.69
N MET A 104 36.21 -7.73 -10.69
CA MET A 104 37.36 -8.63 -10.70
C MET A 104 37.57 -9.18 -12.12
N HIS A 105 38.71 -8.92 -12.77
CA HIS A 105 39.54 -9.86 -13.54
C HIS A 105 40.64 -9.14 -14.36
N GLY A 106 41.89 -9.20 -13.89
CA GLY A 106 43.05 -9.27 -14.81
C GLY A 106 44.17 -8.24 -14.64
N GLY A 107 45.20 -8.61 -13.86
CA GLY A 107 46.59 -8.32 -14.23
C GLY A 107 47.37 -7.31 -13.37
N GLY A 108 48.33 -7.83 -12.59
CA GLY A 108 49.57 -7.10 -12.27
C GLY A 108 49.79 -6.76 -10.78
N PRO A 109 50.79 -7.36 -10.10
CA PRO A 109 51.13 -7.01 -8.72
C PRO A 109 52.10 -5.83 -8.70
N GLN A 110 51.63 -4.63 -8.32
CA GLN A 110 52.52 -3.54 -7.94
C GLN A 110 52.41 -3.26 -6.44
N ARG A 111 53.27 -3.98 -5.72
CA ARG A 111 53.60 -3.73 -4.32
C ARG A 111 54.28 -2.36 -4.24
N VAL A 112 53.70 -1.44 -3.48
CA VAL A 112 54.42 -0.26 -2.98
C VAL A 112 54.28 -0.24 -1.46
N GLN A 113 55.35 -0.69 -0.80
CA GLN A 113 55.57 -0.45 0.61
C GLN A 113 56.22 0.92 0.76
N CYS A 114 55.56 1.83 1.48
CA CYS A 114 56.21 3.03 1.99
C CYS A 114 56.20 2.94 3.52
N ALA A 115 57.35 2.57 4.07
CA ALA A 115 57.70 2.78 5.46
C ALA A 115 58.69 3.94 5.54
N GLN A 116 58.43 4.91 6.42
CA GLN A 116 59.40 5.73 7.18
C GLN A 116 58.62 6.80 7.98
N GLN A 117 58.66 6.71 9.32
CA GLN A 117 59.52 7.44 10.28
C GLN A 117 58.99 8.84 10.62
#